data_AF-A0A1B6IL84-F1
#
_entry.id   AF-A0A1B6IL84-F1
#
_cell.length_a   1.000
_cell.length_b   1.000
_cell.length_c   1.000
_cell.angle_alpha   90.00
_cell.angle_beta   90.00
_cell.angle_gamma   90.00
#
_symmetry.space_group_name_H-M   'P 1'
#
loop_
_entity.id
_entity.type
_entity.pdbx_description
1 polymer ?
#
loop_
_entity_poly.entity_id
_entity_poly.type
_entity_poly.pdbx_seq_one_letter_code
_entity_poly.pdbx_strand_id
1 'polypeptide(L)'
;DRRFVGEVGGLLGEYHALMEKTLLRAALEKLVETSQRGNQYLQRHQGSGERMAHAFSVAYSLLVLLAHMCDPFLPDAAEKMYAYCGVPAGDRALPMEFRIVESAEVAEEIDVIFRPLTPEQMEALRAYDAAPAAQGRRA
;
A
#
# COMPACT_ATOMS: atom_id res chain seq x y z
N ASP A 1 -15.77 -9.75 9.32
CA ASP A 1 -14.41 -10.10 8.83
C ASP A 1 -14.39 -10.98 7.60
N ARG A 2 -15.03 -12.17 7.60
CA ARG A 2 -15.07 -13.05 6.40
C ARG A 2 -15.47 -12.34 5.10
N ARG A 3 -16.48 -11.46 5.17
CA ARG A 3 -16.89 -10.63 4.03
C ARG A 3 -15.76 -9.71 3.55
N PHE A 4 -15.10 -9.01 4.47
CA PHE A 4 -13.99 -8.11 4.14
C PHE A 4 -12.80 -8.89 3.56
N VAL A 5 -12.46 -10.04 4.14
CA VAL A 5 -11.41 -10.94 3.61
C VAL A 5 -11.73 -11.37 2.18
N GLY A 6 -12.98 -11.76 1.90
CA GLY A 6 -13.42 -12.09 0.54
C GLY A 6 -13.36 -10.91 -0.43
N GLU A 7 -13.76 -9.71 0.02
CA GLU A 7 -13.67 -8.47 -0.78
C GLU A 7 -12.22 -8.14 -1.14
N VAL A 8 -11.29 -8.19 -0.17
CA VAL A 8 -9.85 -7.96 -0.40
C VAL A 8 -9.25 -9.07 -1.28
N GLY A 9 -9.64 -10.32 -1.07
CA GLY A 9 -9.21 -11.44 -1.91
C GLY A 9 -9.62 -11.27 -3.37
N GLY A 10 -10.83 -10.74 -3.63
CA GLY A 10 -11.27 -10.38 -4.98
C GLY A 10 -10.41 -9.29 -5.61
N LEU A 11 -10.11 -8.22 -4.87
CA LEU A 11 -9.24 -7.13 -5.34
C LEU A 11 -7.81 -7.61 -5.62
N LEU A 12 -7.28 -8.52 -4.81
CA LEU A 12 -5.98 -9.14 -5.03
C LEU A 12 -5.98 -9.99 -6.31
N GLY A 13 -7.04 -10.78 -6.54
CA GLY A 13 -7.19 -11.54 -7.79
C GLY A 13 -7.26 -10.64 -9.02
N GLU A 14 -7.99 -9.54 -8.96
CA GLU A 14 -8.03 -8.53 -10.03
C GLU A 14 -6.65 -7.89 -10.25
N TYR A 15 -5.93 -7.55 -9.17
CA TYR A 15 -4.58 -7.02 -9.24
C TYR A 15 -3.62 -7.99 -9.95
N HIS A 16 -3.62 -9.28 -9.59
CA HIS A 16 -2.82 -10.31 -10.27
C HIS A 16 -3.11 -10.37 -11.76
N ALA A 17 -4.39 -10.46 -12.14
CA ALA A 17 -4.80 -10.53 -13.53
C ALA A 17 -4.39 -9.28 -14.35
N LEU A 18 -4.29 -8.11 -13.72
CA LEU A 18 -3.80 -6.88 -14.35
C LEU A 18 -2.28 -6.86 -14.47
N MET A 19 -1.56 -7.31 -13.43
CA MET A 19 -0.10 -7.42 -13.44
C MET A 19 0.40 -8.41 -14.49
N GLU A 20 -0.26 -9.57 -14.63
CA GLU A 20 0.02 -10.57 -15.67
C GLU A 20 -0.11 -9.99 -17.09
N LYS A 21 -1.04 -9.05 -17.28
CA LYS A 21 -1.27 -8.35 -18.55
C LYS A 21 -0.43 -7.08 -18.70
N THR A 22 0.46 -6.79 -17.74
CA THR A 22 1.30 -5.58 -17.70
C THR A 22 0.46 -4.28 -17.69
N LEU A 23 -0.78 -4.32 -17.18
CA LEU A 23 -1.66 -3.16 -17.07
C LEU A 23 -1.36 -2.37 -15.78
N LEU A 24 -0.15 -1.82 -15.69
CA LEU A 24 0.43 -1.24 -14.47
C LEU A 24 -0.40 -0.13 -13.84
N ARG A 25 -0.95 0.78 -14.65
CA ARG A 25 -1.83 1.86 -14.14
C ARG A 25 -3.08 1.30 -13.45
N ALA A 26 -3.74 0.34 -14.08
CA ALA A 26 -4.94 -0.27 -13.52
C ALA A 26 -4.62 -1.11 -12.27
N ALA A 27 -3.47 -1.80 -12.26
CA ALA A 27 -3.01 -2.52 -11.08
C ALA A 27 -2.72 -1.56 -9.91
N LEU A 28 -2.10 -0.40 -10.17
CA LEU A 28 -1.89 0.63 -9.15
C LEU A 28 -3.22 1.18 -8.62
N GLU A 29 -4.22 1.39 -9.47
CA GLU A 29 -5.57 1.78 -9.05
C GLU A 29 -6.20 0.74 -8.13
N LYS A 30 -5.94 -0.56 -8.35
CA LYS A 30 -6.40 -1.63 -7.46
C LYS A 30 -5.68 -1.63 -6.11
N LEU A 31 -4.38 -1.33 -6.06
CA LEU A 31 -3.67 -1.10 -4.79
C LEU A 31 -4.35 0.01 -3.98
N VAL A 32 -4.65 1.15 -4.62
CA VAL A 32 -5.32 2.28 -3.97
C VAL A 32 -6.73 1.90 -3.52
N GLU A 33 -7.50 1.19 -4.34
CA GLU A 33 -8.82 0.68 -3.96
C GLU A 33 -8.75 -0.23 -2.73
N THR A 34 -7.82 -1.19 -2.70
CA THR A 34 -7.60 -2.08 -1.54
C THR A 34 -7.31 -1.29 -0.27
N SER A 35 -6.46 -0.27 -0.35
CA SER A 35 -6.17 0.62 0.79
C SER A 35 -7.43 1.37 1.27
N GLN A 36 -8.23 1.89 0.33
CA GLN A 36 -9.49 2.58 0.66
C GLN A 36 -10.49 1.64 1.37
N ARG A 37 -10.62 0.38 0.93
CA ARG A 37 -11.46 -0.62 1.62
C ARG A 37 -10.96 -0.88 3.04
N GLY A 38 -9.65 -0.96 3.23
CA GLY A 38 -9.02 -1.07 4.55
C GLY A 38 -9.40 0.05 5.50
N ASN A 39 -9.26 1.29 5.04
CA ASN A 39 -9.61 2.47 5.83
C ASN A 39 -11.10 2.47 6.22
N GLN A 40 -11.99 2.14 5.29
CA GLN A 40 -13.42 2.02 5.58
C GLN A 40 -13.71 0.90 6.59
N TYR A 41 -13.01 -0.23 6.48
CA TYR A 41 -13.14 -1.34 7.43
C TYR A 41 -12.72 -0.89 8.83
N LEU A 42 -11.55 -0.28 8.98
CA LEU A 42 -11.05 0.22 10.26
C LEU A 42 -12.00 1.24 10.89
N GLN A 43 -12.47 2.22 10.12
CA GLN A 43 -13.40 3.26 10.60
C GLN A 43 -14.69 2.67 11.17
N ARG A 44 -15.23 1.60 10.58
CA ARG A 44 -16.45 0.93 11.08
C ARG A 44 -16.27 0.21 12.42
N HIS A 45 -15.03 -0.12 12.79
CA HIS A 45 -14.72 -0.84 14.03
C HIS A 45 -14.20 0.08 15.13
N GLN A 46 -13.94 1.35 14.82
CA GLN A 46 -13.58 2.36 15.81
C GLN A 46 -14.65 2.49 16.90
N GLY A 47 -14.22 2.56 18.17
CA GLY A 47 -15.10 2.73 19.34
C GLY A 47 -15.70 1.44 19.93
N SER A 48 -15.38 0.26 19.40
CA SER A 48 -15.84 -1.03 19.96
C SER A 48 -14.68 -1.85 20.55
N GLY A 49 -14.49 -1.78 21.88
CA GLY A 49 -13.29 -2.27 22.58
C GLY A 49 -12.84 -3.69 22.22
N GLU A 50 -13.69 -4.71 22.42
CA GLU A 50 -13.31 -6.11 22.10
C GLU A 50 -13.16 -6.39 20.59
N ARG A 51 -13.87 -5.65 19.74
CA ARG A 51 -13.78 -5.82 18.28
C ARG A 51 -12.55 -5.12 17.70
N MET A 52 -11.97 -4.17 18.43
CA MET A 52 -10.81 -3.41 17.97
C MET A 52 -9.57 -4.30 17.82
N ALA A 53 -9.33 -5.23 18.76
CA ALA A 53 -8.18 -6.13 18.67
C ALA A 53 -8.23 -7.01 17.40
N HIS A 54 -9.41 -7.52 17.07
CA HIS A 54 -9.59 -8.30 15.86
C HIS A 54 -9.49 -7.45 14.59
N ALA A 55 -10.10 -6.24 14.60
CA ALA A 55 -9.96 -5.29 13.51
C ALA A 55 -8.50 -4.87 13.27
N PHE A 56 -7.70 -4.78 14.33
CA PHE A 56 -6.27 -4.49 14.24
C PHE A 56 -5.50 -5.63 13.58
N SER A 57 -5.75 -6.89 13.96
CA SER A 57 -5.13 -8.06 13.29
C SER A 57 -5.45 -8.09 11.79
N VAL A 58 -6.70 -7.79 11.41
CA VAL A 58 -7.10 -7.70 10.00
C VAL A 58 -6.41 -6.54 9.29
N ALA A 59 -6.30 -5.38 9.94
CA ALA A 59 -5.62 -4.21 9.37
C ALA A 59 -4.11 -4.40 9.22
N TYR A 60 -3.46 -5.06 10.19
CA TYR A 60 -2.06 -5.46 10.10
C TYR A 60 -1.84 -6.38 8.90
N SER A 61 -2.70 -7.41 8.76
CA SER A 61 -2.63 -8.35 7.63
C SER A 61 -2.80 -7.63 6.30
N LEU A 62 -3.70 -6.64 6.25
CA LEU A 62 -3.89 -5.80 5.08
C LEU A 62 -2.66 -4.94 4.79
N LEU A 63 -2.01 -4.37 5.80
CA LEU A 63 -0.79 -3.57 5.62
C LEU A 63 0.34 -4.41 5.00
N VAL A 64 0.52 -5.65 5.46
CA VAL A 64 1.44 -6.62 4.85
C VAL A 64 1.09 -6.84 3.38
N LEU A 65 -0.19 -7.11 3.06
CA LEU A 65 -0.63 -7.27 1.67
C LEU A 65 -0.34 -6.02 0.82
N LEU A 66 -0.66 -4.84 1.34
CA LEU A 66 -0.40 -3.57 0.67
C LEU A 66 1.09 -3.38 0.40
N ALA A 67 1.98 -3.80 1.32
CA ALA A 67 3.42 -3.79 1.07
C ALA A 67 3.80 -4.59 -0.17
N HIS A 68 3.32 -5.84 -0.28
CA HIS A 68 3.55 -6.68 -1.47
C HIS A 68 2.97 -6.09 -2.76
N MET A 69 1.77 -5.54 -2.71
CA MET A 69 1.14 -4.94 -3.89
C MET A 69 1.83 -3.62 -4.30
N CYS A 70 2.45 -2.92 -3.35
CA CYS A 70 3.09 -1.63 -3.53
C CYS A 70 4.54 -1.76 -4.05
N ASP A 71 5.24 -2.82 -3.68
CA ASP A 71 6.66 -3.05 -3.98
C ASP A 71 7.05 -2.84 -5.46
N PRO A 72 6.26 -3.33 -6.46
CA PRO A 72 6.60 -3.10 -7.88
C PRO A 72 6.52 -1.63 -8.33
N PHE A 73 5.85 -0.77 -7.56
CA PHE A 73 5.61 0.64 -7.92
C PHE A 73 6.42 1.60 -7.05
N LEU A 74 6.52 1.31 -5.75
CA LEU A 74 7.10 2.19 -4.73
C LEU A 74 7.90 1.32 -3.72
N PRO A 75 9.06 0.77 -4.13
CA PRO A 75 9.82 -0.17 -3.30
C PRO A 75 10.25 0.43 -1.96
N ASP A 76 10.63 1.72 -1.92
CA ASP A 76 11.00 2.40 -0.67
C ASP A 76 9.84 2.48 0.33
N ALA A 77 8.61 2.64 -0.17
CA ALA A 77 7.41 2.65 0.66
C ALA A 77 7.06 1.24 1.14
N ALA A 78 7.20 0.24 0.26
CA ALA A 78 7.04 -1.17 0.61
C ALA A 78 8.03 -1.60 1.68
N GLU A 79 9.30 -1.22 1.57
CA GLU A 79 10.34 -1.52 2.57
C GLU A 79 9.98 -1.00 3.96
N LYS A 80 9.49 0.25 4.04
CA LYS A 80 9.00 0.82 5.31
C LYS A 80 7.85 -0.01 5.88
N MET A 81 6.89 -0.39 5.05
CA MET A 81 5.75 -1.21 5.50
C MET A 81 6.20 -2.60 5.96
N TYR A 82 7.12 -3.25 5.25
CA TYR A 82 7.71 -4.51 5.68
C TYR A 82 8.45 -4.39 7.00
N ALA A 83 9.23 -3.31 7.19
CA ALA A 83 9.92 -3.05 8.44
C ALA A 83 8.94 -2.85 9.61
N TYR A 84 7.85 -2.08 9.42
CA TYR A 84 6.83 -1.89 10.45
C TYR A 84 6.12 -3.19 10.83
N CYS A 85 5.97 -4.11 9.89
CA CYS A 85 5.34 -5.40 10.10
C CYS A 85 6.35 -6.54 10.41
N GLY A 86 7.65 -6.27 10.51
CA GLY A 86 8.65 -7.32 10.75
C GLY A 86 8.71 -8.41 9.67
N VAL A 87 8.33 -8.11 8.42
CA VAL A 87 8.28 -9.12 7.34
C VAL A 87 9.71 -9.39 6.83
N PRO A 88 10.22 -10.63 6.96
CA PRO A 88 11.58 -10.96 6.56
C PRO A 88 11.72 -10.94 5.03
N ALA A 89 12.92 -10.63 4.54
CA ALA A 89 13.19 -10.51 3.10
C ALA A 89 12.84 -11.77 2.28
N GLY A 90 12.95 -12.96 2.88
CA GLY A 90 12.61 -14.24 2.24
C GLY A 90 11.11 -14.44 1.97
N ASP A 91 10.24 -13.71 2.68
CA ASP A 91 8.79 -13.88 2.62
C ASP A 91 8.09 -12.77 1.82
N ARG A 92 8.84 -11.98 1.05
CA ARG A 92 8.32 -10.79 0.34
C ARG A 92 7.67 -11.08 -1.01
N ALA A 93 7.52 -12.34 -1.39
CA ALA A 93 6.78 -12.71 -2.59
C ALA A 93 5.31 -12.28 -2.48
N LEU A 94 4.75 -11.74 -3.56
CA LEU A 94 3.33 -11.35 -3.60
C LEU A 94 2.44 -12.59 -3.38
N PRO A 95 1.61 -12.62 -2.33
CA PRO A 95 0.77 -13.78 -2.06
C PRO A 95 -0.33 -13.94 -3.11
N MET A 96 -0.74 -15.19 -3.35
CA MET A 96 -1.87 -15.50 -4.23
C MET A 96 -3.24 -15.26 -3.57
N GLU A 97 -3.27 -15.26 -2.24
CA GLU A 97 -4.49 -15.13 -1.45
C GLU A 97 -4.27 -14.19 -0.29
N PHE A 98 -5.31 -13.44 0.06
CA PHE A 98 -5.31 -12.65 1.29
C PHE A 98 -5.62 -13.54 2.49
N ARG A 99 -4.72 -13.57 3.46
CA ARG A 99 -4.85 -14.34 4.71
C ARG A 99 -4.62 -13.44 5.91
N ILE A 100 -5.32 -13.76 7.00
CA ILE A 100 -5.09 -13.09 8.28
C ILE A 100 -3.81 -13.66 8.88
N VAL A 101 -2.87 -12.78 9.22
CA VAL A 101 -1.63 -13.15 9.89
C VAL A 101 -1.96 -13.48 11.35
N GLU A 102 -1.59 -14.68 11.77
CA GLU A 102 -1.91 -15.21 13.10
C GLU A 102 -1.06 -14.63 14.22
N SER A 103 0.16 -14.17 13.90
CA SER A 103 1.10 -13.56 14.83
C SER A 103 1.69 -12.29 14.22
N ALA A 104 1.51 -11.16 14.90
CA ALA A 104 1.99 -9.87 14.45
C ALA A 104 3.13 -9.40 15.36
N GLU A 105 4.29 -9.16 14.76
CA GLU A 105 5.32 -8.31 15.35
C GLU A 105 5.21 -6.94 14.68
N VAL A 106 4.99 -5.90 15.50
CA VAL A 106 4.91 -4.52 15.05
C VAL A 106 6.13 -3.79 15.58
N ALA A 107 6.81 -3.03 14.71
CA ALA A 107 7.93 -2.20 15.12
C ALA A 107 7.51 -1.19 16.21
N GLU A 108 8.42 -0.91 17.15
CA GLU A 108 8.17 0.05 18.23
C GLU A 108 8.03 1.49 17.72
N GLU A 109 8.74 1.82 16.63
CA GLU A 109 8.70 3.14 15.99
C GLU A 109 8.04 3.07 14.62
N ILE A 110 6.88 3.74 14.49
CA ILE A 110 6.15 3.89 13.24
C ILE A 110 6.19 5.36 12.82
N ASP A 111 6.68 5.63 11.61
CA ASP A 111 6.67 6.97 10.99
C ASP A 111 5.68 7.01 9.82
N VAL A 112 5.38 8.22 9.36
CA VAL A 112 4.53 8.45 8.20
C VAL A 112 5.23 7.97 6.92
N ILE A 113 4.57 7.09 6.16
CA ILE A 113 5.10 6.54 4.91
C ILE A 113 5.25 7.64 3.84
N PHE A 114 4.20 8.46 3.67
CA PHE A 114 4.14 9.52 2.66
C PHE A 114 3.92 10.89 3.30
N ARG A 115 4.80 11.84 2.99
CA ARG A 115 4.62 13.23 3.38
C ARG A 115 3.98 14.01 2.23
N PRO A 116 2.97 14.86 2.49
CA PRO A 116 2.44 15.76 1.49
C PRO A 116 3.55 16.64 0.91
N LEU A 117 3.46 16.96 -0.39
CA LEU A 117 4.35 17.94 -0.99
C LEU A 117 4.09 19.32 -0.38
N THR A 118 5.17 20.05 -0.06
CA THR A 118 5.05 21.41 0.46
C THR A 118 4.65 22.39 -0.65
N PRO A 119 4.04 23.54 -0.31
CA PRO A 119 3.75 24.58 -1.30
C PRO A 119 4.98 24.98 -2.12
N GLU A 120 6.15 25.08 -1.50
CA GLU A 120 7.41 25.45 -2.15
C GLU A 120 7.87 24.37 -3.15
N GLN A 121 7.74 23.08 -2.78
CA GLN A 121 8.02 21.97 -3.69
C GLN A 121 7.06 21.97 -4.89
N MET A 122 5.78 22.27 -4.64
CA MET A 122 4.76 22.37 -5.70
C MET A 122 5.03 23.55 -6.65
N GLU A 123 5.46 24.70 -6.13
CA GLU A 123 5.86 25.86 -6.93
C GLU A 123 7.10 25.55 -7.78
N ALA A 124 8.12 24.90 -7.20
CA ALA A 124 9.32 24.49 -7.92
C ALA A 124 8.99 23.52 -9.07
N LEU A 125 8.08 22.55 -8.85
CA LEU A 125 7.63 21.62 -9.89
C LEU A 125 6.91 22.33 -11.04
N ARG A 126 6.04 23.31 -10.72
CA ARG A 126 5.35 24.11 -11.75
C ARG A 126 6.35 24.97 -12.56
N ALA A 127 7.34 25.54 -11.89
CA ALA A 127 8.37 26.34 -12.54
C ALA A 127 9.26 25.48 -13.47
N TYR A 128 9.57 24.24 -13.08
CA TYR A 128 10.29 23.29 -13.92
C TYR A 128 9.51 22.92 -15.19
N ASP A 129 8.20 22.64 -15.06
CA ASP A 129 7.33 22.27 -16.18
C ASP A 129 7.08 23.46 -17.15
N ALA A 130 7.05 24.68 -16.61
CA ALA A 130 6.89 25.91 -17.39
C ALA A 130 8.17 26.41 -18.08
N ALA A 131 9.34 25.87 -17.72
CA ALA A 131 10.60 26.26 -18.35
C ALA A 131 10.61 25.73 -19.80
N PRO A 132 10.82 26.58 -20.83
CA PRO A 132 11.00 26.09 -22.19
C PRO A 132 12.17 25.12 -22.20
N ALA A 133 12.03 23.96 -22.86
CA ALA A 133 13.05 22.92 -22.98
C ALA A 133 14.38 23.47 -23.52
N ALA A 134 15.17 24.09 -22.65
CA ALA A 134 16.41 24.73 -23.00
C ALA A 134 17.53 23.69 -22.93
N GLN A 135 17.90 23.21 -24.12
CA GLN A 135 19.25 22.78 -24.49
C GLN A 135 19.78 21.51 -23.79
N GLY A 136 19.57 20.35 -24.43
CA GLY A 136 20.13 19.10 -23.93
C GLY A 136 20.01 17.86 -24.81
N ARG A 137 19.90 17.98 -26.15
CA ARG A 137 20.33 16.89 -27.05
C ARG A 137 21.67 17.31 -27.64
N ARG A 138 22.76 16.94 -26.96
CA ARG A 138 24.09 16.96 -27.55
C ARG A 138 24.09 16.01 -28.75
N ALA A 139 24.66 16.52 -29.84
CA ALA A 139 24.92 15.83 -31.10
C ALA A 139 25.79 14.58 -30.92
#